data_AF-A0A527ZLC8-F1
#
_entry.id   AF-A0A527ZLC8-F1
#
_cell.length_a   1.000
_cell.length_b   1.000
_cell.length_c   1.000
_cell.angle_alpha   90.00
_cell.angle_beta   90.00
_cell.angle_gamma   90.00
#
_symmetry.space_group_name_H-M   'P 1'
#
loop_
_entity.id
_entity.type
_entity.pdbx_description
1 polymer ?
#
loop_
_entity_poly.entity_id
_entity_poly.type
_entity_poly.pdbx_seq_one_letter_code
_entity_poly.pdbx_strand_id
1 'polypeptide(L)'
;IGMGSLKQQFFPTSDRPEVLVEVRLPEGTSIETTTATVEKLEGWLDDQAEAKIVTSYVGQGAPRFFFAMAPELPDPAFAKIVVLTQDAEAREVLKHRLREAVAEGLAPEANVRVTQLVFGPYTPFPVEFRIIGPDPAQLYGISEKALDIMRGVPDVRQANRDWGNRTPVLRFVPDQDRLNLIGLSPAEVGQQLQFLLTGIPVTHVREDIRNVPIVARSAGGERLDPTRLADFSLMSRDGRQIPLDQ
;
A
#
# COMPACT_ATOMS: atom_id res chain seq x y z
N ILE A 1 42.69 5.14 22.83
CA ILE A 1 41.70 5.51 21.79
C ILE A 1 41.75 4.41 20.74
N GLY A 2 40.80 3.48 20.73
CA GLY A 2 40.91 2.29 19.85
C GLY A 2 39.60 1.53 19.77
N MET A 3 39.08 1.06 20.91
CA MET A 3 37.76 0.41 20.96
C MET A 3 36.58 1.40 20.89
N GLY A 4 36.72 2.62 21.41
CA GLY A 4 35.62 3.61 21.43
C GLY A 4 35.27 4.25 20.08
N SER A 5 36.08 4.03 19.04
CA SER A 5 35.88 4.56 17.67
C SER A 5 35.42 3.49 16.68
N LEU A 6 35.28 2.23 17.12
CA LEU A 6 34.83 1.13 16.26
C LEU A 6 33.31 1.19 16.12
N LYS A 7 32.82 1.18 14.87
CA LYS A 7 31.37 1.12 14.62
C LYS A 7 30.83 -0.21 15.13
N GLN A 8 29.87 -0.16 16.05
CA GLN A 8 29.20 -1.33 16.58
C GLN A 8 27.97 -1.66 15.71
N GLN A 9 27.82 -2.93 15.36
CA GLN A 9 26.67 -3.45 14.61
C GLN A 9 26.10 -4.64 15.39
N PHE A 10 24.78 -4.65 15.60
CA PHE A 10 24.14 -5.65 16.46
C PHE A 10 23.99 -7.01 15.76
N PHE A 11 23.71 -7.02 14.44
CA PHE A 11 23.62 -8.24 13.64
C PHE A 11 24.40 -8.12 12.32
N PRO A 12 25.10 -9.19 11.88
CA PRO A 12 25.80 -9.19 10.59
C PRO A 12 24.82 -9.15 9.41
N THR A 13 25.27 -8.59 8.30
CA THR A 13 24.56 -8.67 7.02
C THR A 13 24.55 -10.11 6.49
N SER A 14 23.48 -10.51 5.80
CA SER A 14 23.40 -11.84 5.21
C SER A 14 24.24 -11.95 3.93
N ASP A 15 24.78 -13.15 3.66
CA ASP A 15 25.44 -13.56 2.41
C ASP A 15 24.44 -13.98 1.32
N ARG A 16 23.14 -14.01 1.67
CA ARG A 16 22.02 -14.27 0.77
C ARG A 16 22.05 -13.35 -0.46
N PRO A 17 21.95 -13.88 -1.70
CA PRO A 17 22.13 -13.10 -2.93
C PRO A 17 20.90 -12.28 -3.34
N GLU A 18 19.83 -12.27 -2.56
CA GLU A 18 18.61 -11.53 -2.90
C GLU A 18 18.68 -10.03 -2.56
N VAL A 19 18.30 -9.19 -3.51
CA VAL A 19 17.89 -7.80 -3.29
C VAL A 19 16.38 -7.76 -3.06
N LEU A 20 15.95 -7.01 -2.06
CA LEU A 20 14.53 -6.75 -1.81
C LEU A 20 14.22 -5.33 -2.22
N VAL A 21 13.20 -5.15 -3.05
CA VAL A 21 12.69 -3.83 -3.45
C VAL A 21 11.26 -3.73 -2.96
N GLU A 22 10.99 -2.75 -2.12
CA GLU A 22 9.64 -2.38 -1.71
C GLU A 22 9.23 -1.15 -2.49
N VAL A 23 8.01 -1.17 -3.02
CA VAL A 23 7.43 -0.08 -3.78
C VAL A 23 6.15 0.30 -3.05
N ARG A 24 6.08 1.53 -2.54
CA ARG A 24 4.90 2.04 -1.86
C ARG A 24 4.43 3.32 -2.54
N LEU A 25 3.23 3.28 -3.12
CA LEU A 25 2.54 4.44 -3.64
C LEU A 25 1.68 5.08 -2.55
N PRO A 26 1.14 6.29 -2.77
CA PRO A 26 0.16 6.88 -1.86
C PRO A 26 -1.01 5.93 -1.59
N GLU A 27 -1.43 5.87 -0.34
CA GLU A 27 -2.60 5.09 0.09
C GLU A 27 -3.84 5.41 -0.77
N GLY A 28 -4.58 4.38 -1.16
CA GLY A 28 -5.73 4.50 -2.07
C GLY A 28 -5.38 4.51 -3.57
N THR A 29 -4.09 4.40 -3.92
CA THR A 29 -3.67 4.18 -5.31
C THR A 29 -4.22 2.85 -5.85
N SER A 30 -4.63 2.84 -7.12
CA SER A 30 -5.19 1.64 -7.76
C SER A 30 -4.12 0.59 -8.01
N ILE A 31 -4.51 -0.69 -8.00
CA ILE A 31 -3.60 -1.80 -8.27
C ILE A 31 -2.96 -1.66 -9.66
N GLU A 32 -3.69 -1.15 -10.65
CA GLU A 32 -3.20 -0.94 -12.01
C GLU A 32 -2.09 0.10 -12.07
N THR A 33 -2.19 1.17 -11.28
CA THR A 33 -1.15 2.20 -11.18
C THR A 33 0.10 1.64 -10.51
N THR A 34 -0.08 0.83 -9.46
CA THR A 34 1.02 0.11 -8.81
C THR A 34 1.68 -0.87 -9.78
N THR A 35 0.90 -1.65 -10.54
CA THR A 35 1.41 -2.56 -11.57
C THR A 35 2.24 -1.82 -12.62
N ALA A 36 1.74 -0.71 -13.16
CA ALA A 36 2.49 0.09 -14.14
C ALA A 36 3.82 0.63 -13.57
N THR A 37 3.84 1.00 -12.29
CA THR A 37 5.05 1.43 -11.59
C THR A 37 6.05 0.27 -11.44
N VAL A 38 5.55 -0.92 -11.12
CA VAL A 38 6.37 -2.14 -11.00
C VAL A 38 6.93 -2.55 -12.36
N GLU A 39 6.13 -2.54 -13.43
CA GLU A 39 6.59 -2.83 -14.81
C GLU A 39 7.73 -1.89 -15.24
N LYS A 40 7.69 -0.62 -14.85
CA LYS A 40 8.79 0.34 -15.08
C LYS A 40 10.08 -0.06 -14.36
N LEU A 41 9.97 -0.56 -13.12
CA LEU A 41 11.11 -1.04 -12.34
C LEU A 41 11.65 -2.37 -12.90
N GLU A 42 10.77 -3.27 -13.32
CA GLU A 42 11.13 -4.53 -13.98
C GLU A 42 11.90 -4.28 -15.28
N GLY A 43 11.40 -3.38 -16.13
CA GLY A 43 12.10 -3.01 -17.36
C GLY A 43 13.50 -2.46 -17.11
N TRP A 44 13.70 -1.68 -16.06
CA TRP A 44 15.04 -1.22 -15.67
C TRP A 44 15.92 -2.35 -15.13
N LEU A 45 15.33 -3.29 -14.36
CA LEU A 45 16.03 -4.44 -13.78
C LEU A 45 16.47 -5.44 -14.86
N ASP A 46 15.68 -5.62 -15.92
CA ASP A 46 16.00 -6.52 -17.04
C ASP A 46 17.27 -6.11 -17.79
N ASP A 47 17.61 -4.83 -17.78
CA ASP A 47 18.84 -4.30 -18.37
C ASP A 47 20.09 -4.50 -17.48
N GLN A 48 19.93 -4.97 -16.24
CA GLN A 48 21.03 -5.13 -15.29
C GLN A 48 21.63 -6.53 -15.34
N ALA A 49 22.93 -6.63 -15.61
CA ALA A 49 23.65 -7.92 -15.67
C ALA A 49 23.62 -8.69 -14.33
N GLU A 50 23.44 -8.01 -13.21
CA GLU A 50 23.37 -8.59 -11.88
C GLU A 50 22.02 -9.28 -11.59
N ALA A 51 20.94 -8.87 -12.25
CA ALA A 51 19.59 -9.35 -12.00
C ALA A 51 19.32 -10.66 -12.77
N LYS A 52 19.31 -11.80 -12.07
CA LYS A 52 19.10 -13.12 -12.70
C LYS A 52 17.64 -13.53 -12.76
N ILE A 53 16.93 -13.34 -11.66
CA ILE A 53 15.50 -13.65 -11.56
C ILE A 53 14.83 -12.49 -10.84
N VAL A 54 13.85 -11.88 -11.49
CA VAL A 54 13.03 -10.82 -10.93
C VAL A 54 11.64 -11.39 -10.69
N THR A 55 11.19 -11.37 -9.44
CA THR A 55 9.85 -11.82 -9.08
C THR A 55 9.11 -10.70 -8.37
N SER A 56 8.01 -10.25 -8.95
CA SER A 56 7.19 -9.18 -8.39
C SER A 56 5.90 -9.71 -7.77
N TYR A 57 5.57 -9.15 -6.61
CA TYR A 57 4.32 -9.36 -5.88
C TYR A 57 3.62 -8.02 -5.79
N VAL A 58 2.57 -7.82 -6.57
CA VAL A 58 1.82 -6.56 -6.64
C VAL A 58 0.53 -6.71 -5.82
N GLY A 59 0.25 -5.73 -4.97
CA GLY A 59 -0.93 -5.72 -4.11
C GLY A 59 -0.74 -6.43 -2.76
N GLN A 60 0.44 -6.98 -2.49
CA GLN A 60 0.79 -7.65 -1.22
C GLN A 60 2.30 -7.96 -1.15
N GLY A 61 2.76 -8.39 0.03
CA GLY A 61 4.12 -8.88 0.23
C GLY A 61 4.44 -10.22 -0.46
N ALA A 62 5.74 -10.49 -0.58
CA ALA A 62 6.23 -11.80 -0.99
C ALA A 62 5.85 -12.87 0.07
N PRO A 63 5.51 -14.10 -0.34
CA PRO A 63 5.38 -15.21 0.60
C PRO A 63 6.65 -15.37 1.42
N ARG A 64 6.52 -15.80 2.67
CA ARG A 64 7.68 -16.03 3.53
C ARG A 64 8.53 -17.18 2.97
N PHE A 65 9.74 -16.86 2.50
CA PHE A 65 10.76 -17.85 2.11
C PHE A 65 12.03 -17.78 2.97
N PHE A 66 12.14 -16.78 3.85
CA PHE A 66 13.26 -16.63 4.78
C PHE A 66 12.74 -16.37 6.20
N PHE A 67 13.39 -16.96 7.21
CA PHE A 67 12.88 -16.95 8.58
C PHE A 67 12.72 -15.53 9.15
N ALA A 68 13.62 -14.61 8.79
CA ALA A 68 13.62 -13.23 9.25
C ALA A 68 12.74 -12.31 8.40
N MET A 69 11.89 -12.85 7.51
CA MET A 69 10.96 -12.07 6.69
C MET A 69 9.54 -12.15 7.27
N ALA A 70 8.82 -11.03 7.27
CA ALA A 70 7.38 -10.99 7.52
C ALA A 70 6.67 -10.53 6.25
N PRO A 71 5.77 -11.35 5.67
CA PRO A 71 4.96 -10.93 4.53
C PRO A 71 4.10 -9.72 4.89
N GLU A 72 4.13 -8.71 4.03
CA GLU A 72 3.25 -7.55 4.11
C GLU A 72 1.81 -7.96 3.75
N LEU A 73 0.84 -7.35 4.45
CA LEU A 73 -0.58 -7.62 4.23
C LEU A 73 -1.03 -7.12 2.85
N PRO A 74 -2.18 -7.62 2.33
CA PRO A 74 -2.74 -7.11 1.09
C PRO A 74 -2.98 -5.59 1.14
N ASP A 75 -2.41 -4.89 0.18
CA ASP A 75 -2.50 -3.45 -0.04
C ASP A 75 -2.28 -3.14 -1.53
N PRO A 76 -3.30 -2.66 -2.27
CA PRO A 76 -3.18 -2.30 -3.68
C PRO A 76 -2.10 -1.28 -4.01
N ALA A 77 -1.74 -0.40 -3.06
CA ALA A 77 -0.71 0.63 -3.22
C ALA A 77 0.71 0.13 -2.92
N PHE A 78 0.86 -1.16 -2.63
CA PHE A 78 2.14 -1.77 -2.28
C PHE A 78 2.56 -2.86 -3.27
N ALA A 79 3.87 -2.98 -3.49
CA ALA A 79 4.46 -4.13 -4.15
C ALA A 79 5.82 -4.49 -3.53
N LYS A 80 6.17 -5.77 -3.66
CA LYS A 80 7.48 -6.32 -3.30
C LYS A 80 8.11 -6.95 -4.53
N ILE A 81 9.31 -6.53 -4.90
CA ILE A 81 10.12 -7.20 -5.92
C ILE A 81 11.27 -7.91 -5.20
N VAL A 82 11.45 -9.19 -5.50
CA VAL A 82 12.56 -10.00 -5.03
C VAL A 82 13.46 -10.28 -6.22
N VAL A 83 14.69 -9.78 -6.18
CA VAL A 83 15.66 -9.97 -7.25
C VAL A 83 16.76 -10.92 -6.78
N LEU A 84 16.86 -12.08 -7.41
CA LEU A 84 17.97 -13.00 -7.21
C LEU A 84 19.15 -12.56 -8.05
N THR A 85 20.31 -12.39 -7.42
CA THR A 85 21.58 -12.11 -8.12
C THR A 85 22.50 -13.33 -8.08
N GLN A 86 23.69 -13.21 -8.68
CA GLN A 86 24.68 -14.31 -8.68
C GLN A 86 25.17 -14.66 -7.28
N ASP A 87 25.49 -13.65 -6.49
CA ASP A 87 26.17 -13.76 -5.21
C ASP A 87 25.98 -12.46 -4.40
N ALA A 88 26.55 -12.42 -3.19
CA ALA A 88 26.46 -11.25 -2.32
C ALA A 88 27.11 -9.99 -2.90
N GLU A 89 28.13 -10.11 -3.76
CA GLU A 89 28.83 -8.97 -4.34
C GLU A 89 27.97 -8.32 -5.44
N ALA A 90 27.44 -9.13 -6.36
CA ALA A 90 26.48 -8.69 -7.38
C ALA A 90 25.23 -8.06 -6.75
N ARG A 91 24.73 -8.63 -5.64
CA ARG A 91 23.64 -8.04 -4.85
C ARG A 91 23.97 -6.63 -4.36
N GLU A 92 25.17 -6.41 -3.82
CA GLU A 92 25.58 -5.08 -3.35
C GLU A 92 25.63 -4.08 -4.50
N VAL A 93 26.23 -4.45 -5.63
CA VAL A 93 26.29 -3.61 -6.84
C VAL A 93 24.88 -3.22 -7.29
N LEU A 94 23.99 -4.20 -7.47
CA LEU A 94 22.61 -3.95 -7.90
C LEU A 94 21.84 -3.07 -6.91
N LYS A 95 21.97 -3.34 -5.61
CA LYS A 95 21.33 -2.55 -4.56
C LYS A 95 21.76 -1.08 -4.61
N HIS A 96 23.04 -0.82 -4.85
CA HIS A 96 23.55 0.55 -4.95
C HIS A 96 23.09 1.25 -6.24
N ARG A 97 23.20 0.58 -7.39
CA ARG A 97 22.72 1.12 -8.67
C ARG A 97 21.23 1.43 -8.66
N LEU A 98 20.40 0.53 -8.12
CA LEU A 98 18.96 0.76 -8.08
C LEU A 98 18.61 1.95 -7.17
N ARG A 99 19.32 2.13 -6.05
CA ARG A 99 19.13 3.31 -5.19
C ARG A 99 19.51 4.60 -5.89
N GLU A 100 20.59 4.59 -6.66
CA GLU A 100 21.02 5.74 -7.47
C GLU A 100 20.00 6.05 -8.55
N ALA A 101 19.56 5.05 -9.32
CA ALA A 101 18.53 5.22 -10.34
C ALA A 101 17.21 5.78 -9.77
N VAL A 102 16.77 5.28 -8.60
CA VAL A 102 15.59 5.83 -7.88
C VAL A 102 15.82 7.28 -7.49
N ALA A 103 16.99 7.63 -6.95
CA ALA A 103 17.33 9.00 -6.59
C ALA A 103 17.39 9.94 -7.81
N GLU A 104 17.75 9.42 -8.99
CA GLU A 104 17.76 10.12 -10.27
C GLU A 104 16.39 10.20 -10.95
N GLY A 105 15.35 9.61 -10.37
CA GLY A 105 13.97 9.70 -10.87
C GLY A 105 13.43 8.43 -11.54
N LEU A 106 13.96 7.25 -11.20
CA LEU A 106 13.27 5.99 -11.49
C LEU A 106 12.07 5.84 -10.55
N ALA A 107 10.85 5.80 -11.13
CA ALA A 107 9.57 5.72 -10.41
C ALA A 107 9.34 6.83 -9.35
N PRO A 108 9.38 8.13 -9.72
CA PRO A 108 9.23 9.25 -8.78
C PRO A 108 7.85 9.30 -8.10
N GLU A 109 6.86 8.63 -8.67
CA GLU A 109 5.51 8.45 -8.12
C GLU A 109 5.46 7.55 -6.87
N ALA A 110 6.51 6.77 -6.61
CA ALA A 110 6.55 5.79 -5.54
C ALA A 110 7.71 6.01 -4.56
N ASN A 111 7.49 5.64 -3.31
CA ASN A 111 8.57 5.43 -2.36
C ASN A 111 9.19 4.05 -2.62
N VAL A 112 10.35 4.03 -3.26
CA VAL A 112 11.08 2.78 -3.55
C VAL A 112 12.18 2.57 -2.51
N ARG A 113 12.12 1.43 -1.82
CA ARG A 113 13.07 1.05 -0.78
C ARG A 113 13.80 -0.23 -1.17
N VAL A 114 15.10 -0.09 -1.37
CA VAL A 114 15.98 -1.18 -1.76
C VAL A 114 16.76 -1.66 -0.53
N THR A 115 16.54 -2.90 -0.11
CA THR A 115 17.13 -3.51 1.07
C THR A 115 17.67 -4.90 0.74
N GLN A 116 18.18 -5.58 1.76
CA GLN A 116 18.69 -6.95 1.69
C GLN A 116 18.20 -7.71 2.92
N LEU A 117 18.32 -9.03 2.86
CA LEU A 117 18.10 -9.87 4.03
C LEU A 117 19.20 -9.66 5.08
N VAL A 118 18.79 -9.63 6.34
CA VAL A 118 19.67 -9.55 7.51
C VAL A 118 19.45 -10.77 8.39
N PHE A 119 20.49 -11.22 9.08
CA PHE A 119 20.34 -12.26 10.10
C PHE A 119 19.78 -11.63 11.38
N GLY A 120 18.84 -12.32 12.03
CA GLY A 120 18.25 -11.89 13.30
C GLY A 120 16.74 -11.64 13.21
N PRO A 121 16.15 -11.06 14.27
CA PRO A 121 14.74 -10.70 14.27
C PRO A 121 14.41 -9.71 13.16
N TYR A 122 13.26 -9.90 12.52
CA TYR A 122 12.76 -8.99 11.50
C TYR A 122 12.66 -7.57 12.06
N THR A 123 13.38 -6.63 11.43
CA THR A 123 13.39 -5.21 11.79
C THR A 123 13.21 -4.39 10.51
N PRO A 124 12.03 -3.78 10.28
CA PRO A 124 11.75 -3.05 9.04
C PRO A 124 12.69 -1.86 8.84
N PHE A 125 12.96 -1.09 9.90
CA PHE A 125 13.87 0.05 9.87
C PHE A 125 14.89 -0.04 11.02
N PRO A 126 16.18 0.23 10.77
CA PRO A 126 17.21 0.09 11.80
C PRO A 126 17.14 1.15 12.90
N VAL A 127 16.48 2.28 12.64
CA VAL A 127 16.29 3.38 13.59
C VAL A 127 14.83 3.80 13.52
N GLU A 128 14.14 3.72 14.67
CA GLU A 128 12.73 4.04 14.78
C GLU A 128 12.51 4.97 15.99
N PHE A 129 11.61 5.93 15.82
CA PHE A 129 11.13 6.79 16.90
C PHE A 129 9.63 6.60 17.05
N ARG A 130 9.18 6.30 18.27
CA ARG A 130 7.77 6.16 18.57
C ARG A 130 7.24 7.44 19.22
N ILE A 131 6.28 8.08 18.57
CA ILE A 131 5.58 9.26 19.09
C ILE A 131 4.24 8.77 19.65
N ILE A 132 3.97 9.04 20.92
CA ILE A 132 2.78 8.54 21.64
C ILE A 132 2.02 9.72 22.24
N GLY A 133 0.70 9.70 22.12
CA GLY A 133 -0.19 10.69 22.70
C GLY A 133 -1.65 10.42 22.34
N PRO A 134 -2.60 11.19 22.91
CA PRO A 134 -4.03 10.94 22.71
C PRO A 134 -4.62 11.64 21.47
N ASP A 135 -3.95 12.63 20.89
CA ASP A 135 -4.49 13.46 19.79
C ASP A 135 -3.82 13.13 18.44
N PRO A 136 -4.51 12.43 17.51
CA PRO A 136 -4.06 12.16 16.15
C PRO A 136 -3.49 13.35 15.38
N ALA A 137 -4.13 14.52 15.47
CA ALA A 137 -3.74 15.69 14.68
C ALA A 137 -2.41 16.26 15.18
N GLN A 138 -2.22 16.29 16.50
CA GLN A 138 -0.95 16.70 17.10
C GLN A 138 0.17 15.69 16.79
N LEU A 139 -0.10 14.39 16.90
CA LEU A 139 0.88 13.35 16.58
C LEU A 139 1.37 13.47 15.14
N TYR A 140 0.46 13.72 14.19
CA TYR A 140 0.83 13.95 12.80
C TYR A 140 1.77 15.16 12.67
N GLY A 141 1.42 16.30 13.29
CA GLY A 141 2.25 17.50 13.25
C GLY A 141 3.64 17.32 13.90
N ILE A 142 3.73 16.57 15.00
CA ILE A 142 5.02 16.24 15.65
C ILE A 142 5.85 15.33 14.73
N SER A 143 5.21 14.36 14.08
CA SER A 143 5.91 13.44 13.20
C SER A 143 6.45 14.11 11.94
N GLU A 144 5.79 15.14 11.39
CA GLU A 144 6.37 15.97 10.32
C GLU A 144 7.66 16.65 10.78
N LYS A 145 7.65 17.29 11.96
CA LYS A 145 8.85 17.92 12.53
C LYS A 145 9.99 16.92 12.75
N ALA A 146 9.66 15.70 13.21
CA ALA A 146 10.65 14.64 13.37
C ALA A 146 11.26 14.22 12.02
N LEU A 147 10.45 14.06 10.98
CA LEU A 147 10.93 13.76 9.63
C LEU A 147 11.84 14.85 9.08
N ASP A 148 11.49 16.13 9.29
CA ASP A 148 12.32 17.25 8.84
C ASP A 148 13.69 17.28 9.52
N ILE A 149 13.72 17.00 10.83
CA ILE A 149 14.98 16.86 11.57
C ILE A 149 15.80 15.68 11.02
N MET A 150 15.16 14.53 10.81
CA MET A 150 15.82 13.32 10.30
C MET A 150 16.39 13.54 8.90
N ARG A 151 15.66 14.23 8.00
CA ARG A 151 16.13 14.58 6.65
C ARG A 151 17.36 15.49 6.67
N GLY A 152 17.58 16.25 7.73
CA GLY A 152 18.77 17.07 7.92
C GLY A 152 20.03 16.29 8.33
N VAL A 153 19.90 15.00 8.67
CA VAL A 153 21.03 14.15 9.08
C VAL A 153 21.66 13.51 7.83
N PRO A 154 22.95 13.74 7.53
CA PRO A 154 23.58 13.27 6.28
C PRO A 154 23.51 11.76 6.02
N ASP A 155 23.49 10.95 7.08
CA ASP A 155 23.47 9.48 6.96
C ASP A 155 22.05 8.90 6.82
N VAL A 156 21.01 9.73 6.96
CA VAL A 156 19.61 9.29 6.82
C VAL A 156 19.21 9.31 5.35
N ARG A 157 18.82 8.14 4.83
CA ARG A 157 18.38 8.00 3.43
C ARG A 157 16.87 8.03 3.25
N GLN A 158 16.13 7.37 4.14
CA GLN A 158 14.70 7.10 3.95
C GLN A 158 13.93 7.36 5.24
N ALA A 159 13.87 8.63 5.64
CA ALA A 159 12.99 9.05 6.73
C ALA A 159 11.53 8.90 6.28
N ASN A 160 10.77 8.05 6.97
CA ASN A 160 9.36 7.79 6.67
C ASN A 160 8.52 7.77 7.94
N ARG A 161 7.21 7.89 7.75
CA ARG A 161 6.21 7.67 8.78
C ARG A 161 5.50 6.34 8.50
N ASP A 162 5.40 5.50 9.52
CA ASP A 162 4.71 4.22 9.43
C ASP A 162 3.20 4.40 9.15
N TRP A 163 2.56 5.37 9.80
CA TRP A 163 1.14 5.70 9.61
C TRP A 163 0.78 6.27 8.21
N GLY A 164 1.76 6.49 7.34
CA GLY A 164 1.51 6.99 5.99
C GLY A 164 1.01 8.44 5.91
N ASN A 165 0.46 8.79 4.75
CA ASN A 165 -0.07 10.12 4.45
C ASN A 165 -1.59 10.16 4.64
N ARG A 166 -2.15 11.38 4.69
CA ARG A 166 -3.60 11.54 4.69
C ARG A 166 -4.17 11.16 3.33
N THR A 167 -5.15 10.28 3.34
CA THR A 167 -5.87 9.84 2.14
C THR A 167 -7.21 10.55 2.04
N PRO A 168 -7.61 11.03 0.85
CA PRO A 168 -8.98 11.52 0.65
C PRO A 168 -9.96 10.37 0.87
N VAL A 169 -10.99 10.61 1.68
CA VAL A 169 -12.09 9.66 1.90
C VAL A 169 -13.39 10.37 1.63
N LEU A 170 -14.25 9.74 0.84
CA LEU A 170 -15.63 10.18 0.71
C LEU A 170 -16.46 9.53 1.82
N ARG A 171 -17.18 10.37 2.58
CA ARG A 171 -18.05 9.92 3.66
C ARG A 171 -19.48 10.34 3.37
N PHE A 172 -20.37 9.35 3.27
CA PHE A 172 -21.80 9.59 3.28
C PHE A 172 -22.27 9.78 4.74
N VAL A 173 -22.91 10.92 5.02
CA VAL A 173 -23.46 11.25 6.34
C VAL A 173 -24.96 11.46 6.17
N PRO A 174 -25.78 10.43 6.44
CA PRO A 174 -27.22 10.55 6.28
C PRO A 174 -27.85 11.46 7.34
N ASP A 175 -28.78 12.31 6.92
CA ASP A 175 -29.72 13.01 7.80
C ASP A 175 -30.83 12.03 8.21
N GLN A 176 -30.79 11.56 9.46
CA GLN A 176 -31.71 10.54 9.95
C GLN A 176 -33.16 11.04 10.00
N ASP A 177 -33.39 12.32 10.26
CA ASP A 177 -34.73 12.89 10.32
C ASP A 177 -35.35 12.93 8.93
N ARG A 178 -34.57 13.33 7.91
CA ARG A 178 -35.01 13.26 6.51
C ARG A 178 -35.27 11.83 6.05
N LEU A 179 -34.37 10.90 6.37
CA LEU A 179 -34.55 9.50 6.02
C LEU A 179 -35.86 8.94 6.60
N ASN A 180 -36.19 9.26 7.85
CA ASN A 180 -37.44 8.85 8.47
C ASN A 180 -38.68 9.43 7.75
N LEU A 181 -38.63 10.69 7.31
CA LEU A 181 -39.74 11.33 6.59
C LEU A 181 -40.01 10.67 5.23
N ILE A 182 -38.97 10.16 4.57
CA ILE A 182 -39.08 9.45 3.29
C ILE A 182 -39.23 7.92 3.46
N GLY A 183 -39.35 7.45 4.70
CA GLY A 183 -39.59 6.04 5.02
C GLY A 183 -38.39 5.12 4.80
N LEU A 184 -37.17 5.65 4.89
CA LEU A 184 -35.92 4.90 4.81
C LEU A 184 -35.19 4.89 6.15
N SER A 185 -34.57 3.76 6.48
CA SER A 185 -33.62 3.66 7.59
C SER A 185 -32.18 3.75 7.08
N PRO A 186 -31.21 4.19 7.93
CA PRO A 186 -29.80 4.20 7.54
C PRO A 186 -29.27 2.85 7.06
N ALA A 187 -29.80 1.74 7.60
CA ALA A 187 -29.43 0.40 7.18
C ALA A 187 -29.90 0.07 5.75
N GLU A 188 -31.13 0.45 5.39
CA GLU A 188 -31.67 0.28 4.03
C GLU A 188 -30.88 1.14 3.03
N VAL A 189 -30.55 2.38 3.39
CA VAL A 189 -29.71 3.25 2.56
C VAL A 189 -28.33 2.62 2.35
N GLY A 190 -27.71 2.12 3.41
CA GLY A 190 -26.41 1.45 3.35
C GLY A 190 -26.42 0.23 2.42
N GLN A 191 -27.45 -0.61 2.47
CA GLN A 191 -27.58 -1.78 1.59
C GLN A 191 -27.79 -1.37 0.12
N GLN A 192 -28.60 -0.34 -0.13
CA GLN A 192 -28.82 0.15 -1.49
C GLN A 192 -27.55 0.78 -2.08
N LEU A 193 -26.83 1.61 -1.31
CA LEU A 193 -25.54 2.14 -1.72
C LEU A 193 -24.52 1.03 -1.96
N GLN A 194 -24.48 0.00 -1.11
CA GLN A 194 -23.61 -1.14 -1.33
C GLN A 194 -23.93 -1.85 -2.65
N PHE A 195 -25.21 -2.11 -2.95
CA PHE A 195 -25.64 -2.68 -4.23
C PHE A 195 -25.24 -1.79 -5.41
N LEU A 196 -25.42 -0.47 -5.32
CA LEU A 196 -25.09 0.47 -6.39
C LEU A 196 -23.58 0.59 -6.62
N LEU A 197 -22.75 0.52 -5.58
CA LEU A 197 -21.30 0.75 -5.67
C LEU A 197 -20.51 -0.55 -5.87
N THR A 198 -20.37 -1.33 -4.81
CA THR A 198 -19.52 -2.54 -4.79
C THR A 198 -20.28 -3.80 -5.19
N GLY A 199 -21.60 -3.75 -5.12
CA GLY A 199 -22.50 -4.87 -5.26
C GLY A 199 -22.77 -5.61 -3.96
N ILE A 200 -23.84 -6.41 -4.00
CA ILE A 200 -24.19 -7.36 -2.94
C ILE A 200 -24.17 -8.79 -3.50
N PRO A 201 -23.68 -9.78 -2.74
CA PRO A 201 -23.78 -11.18 -3.13
C PRO A 201 -25.26 -11.59 -3.08
N VAL A 202 -25.81 -12.01 -4.23
CA VAL A 202 -27.22 -12.44 -4.33
C VAL A 202 -27.39 -13.94 -4.18
N THR A 203 -26.39 -14.70 -4.64
CA THR A 203 -26.35 -16.15 -4.49
C THR A 203 -24.91 -16.63 -4.71
N HIS A 204 -24.69 -17.94 -4.58
CA HIS A 204 -23.45 -18.57 -5.00
C HIS A 204 -23.75 -19.65 -6.05
N VAL A 205 -22.83 -19.81 -7.00
CA VAL A 205 -22.82 -20.93 -7.93
C VAL A 205 -21.67 -21.84 -7.57
N ARG A 206 -21.96 -23.13 -7.54
CA ARG A 206 -20.94 -24.15 -7.38
C ARG A 206 -20.33 -24.47 -8.74
N GLU A 207 -19.04 -24.22 -8.85
CA GLU A 207 -18.23 -24.59 -10.01
C GLU A 207 -17.23 -25.66 -9.55
N ASP A 208 -17.55 -26.93 -9.83
CA ASP A 208 -16.79 -28.10 -9.36
C ASP A 208 -16.67 -28.15 -7.81
N ILE A 209 -15.46 -27.96 -7.28
CA ILE A 209 -15.18 -27.89 -5.84
C ILE A 209 -15.17 -26.45 -5.29
N ARG A 210 -15.40 -25.44 -6.14
CA ARG A 210 -15.38 -24.02 -5.78
C ARG A 210 -16.80 -23.49 -5.57
N ASN A 211 -16.92 -22.56 -4.63
CA ASN A 211 -18.15 -21.80 -4.44
C ASN A 211 -17.89 -20.36 -4.88
N VAL A 212 -18.55 -19.91 -5.95
CA VAL A 212 -18.31 -18.61 -6.58
C VAL A 212 -19.50 -17.69 -6.29
N PRO A 213 -19.31 -16.54 -5.63
CA PRO A 213 -20.41 -15.60 -5.37
C PRO A 213 -20.86 -14.94 -6.68
N ILE A 214 -22.18 -14.94 -6.91
CA ILE A 214 -22.80 -14.05 -7.90
C ILE A 214 -23.09 -12.73 -7.20
N VAL A 215 -22.47 -11.66 -7.67
CA VAL A 215 -22.65 -10.30 -7.14
C VAL A 215 -23.51 -9.50 -8.10
N ALA A 216 -24.65 -9.01 -7.60
CA ALA A 216 -25.48 -8.05 -8.33
C ALA A 216 -25.05 -6.63 -7.98
N ARG A 217 -24.90 -5.78 -8.99
CA ARG A 217 -24.44 -4.40 -8.86
C ARG A 217 -24.92 -3.53 -10.00
N SER A 218 -24.85 -2.21 -9.83
CA SER A 218 -25.11 -1.27 -10.94
C SER A 218 -24.15 -1.51 -12.12
N ALA A 219 -24.66 -1.28 -13.33
CA ALA A 219 -23.90 -1.38 -14.56
C ALA A 219 -23.05 -0.11 -14.79
N GLY A 220 -21.98 -0.23 -15.57
CA GLY A 220 -21.12 0.90 -15.95
C GLY A 220 -19.82 0.99 -15.14
N GLY A 221 -18.80 1.62 -15.75
CA GLY A 221 -17.47 1.79 -15.17
C GLY A 221 -17.34 2.97 -14.19
N GLU A 222 -18.27 3.92 -14.24
CA GLU A 222 -18.15 5.22 -13.52
C GLU A 222 -18.87 5.22 -12.17
N ARG A 223 -19.35 4.07 -11.69
CA ARG A 223 -20.06 3.95 -10.39
C ARG A 223 -19.21 4.32 -9.16
N LEU A 224 -17.88 4.33 -9.31
CA LEU A 224 -16.95 4.75 -8.26
C LEU A 224 -16.40 6.16 -8.53
N ASP A 225 -16.87 6.85 -9.58
CA ASP A 225 -16.51 8.24 -9.85
C ASP A 225 -17.16 9.14 -8.80
N PRO A 226 -16.37 9.79 -7.92
CA PRO A 226 -16.90 10.64 -6.87
C PRO A 226 -17.82 11.77 -7.36
N THR A 227 -17.63 12.21 -8.60
CA THR A 227 -18.44 13.30 -9.20
C THR A 227 -19.86 12.86 -9.57
N ARG A 228 -20.09 11.56 -9.71
CA ARG A 228 -21.38 10.98 -10.12
C ARG A 228 -22.12 10.23 -9.02
N LEU A 229 -21.55 10.17 -7.82
CA LEU A 229 -22.18 9.46 -6.71
C LEU A 229 -23.49 10.10 -6.28
N ALA A 230 -23.63 11.42 -6.45
CA ALA A 230 -24.88 12.14 -6.19
C ALA A 230 -25.99 11.79 -7.19
N ASP A 231 -25.64 11.26 -8.37
CA ASP A 231 -26.62 10.89 -9.42
C ASP A 231 -27.35 9.58 -9.09
N PHE A 232 -26.93 8.86 -8.05
CA PHE A 232 -27.62 7.66 -7.60
C PHE A 232 -28.97 7.97 -6.98
N SER A 233 -29.95 7.13 -7.31
CA SER A 233 -31.28 7.19 -6.70
C SER A 233 -31.48 6.00 -5.78
N LEU A 234 -31.92 6.28 -4.56
CA LEU A 234 -32.42 5.31 -3.61
C LEU A 234 -33.90 5.04 -3.90
N MET A 235 -34.37 3.85 -3.54
CA MET A 235 -35.77 3.46 -3.65
C MET A 235 -36.39 3.39 -2.26
N SER A 236 -37.48 4.13 -2.05
CA SER A 236 -38.28 4.08 -0.83
C SER A 236 -39.17 2.83 -0.79
N ARG A 237 -39.77 2.56 0.37
CA ARG A 237 -40.64 1.39 0.59
C ARG A 237 -41.91 1.40 -0.27
N ASP A 238 -42.39 2.58 -0.66
CA ASP A 238 -43.51 2.77 -1.59
C ASP A 238 -43.07 2.78 -3.07
N GLY A 239 -41.80 2.47 -3.36
CA GLY A 239 -41.27 2.30 -4.72
C GLY A 239 -40.91 3.61 -5.43
N ARG A 240 -40.86 4.73 -4.71
CA ARG A 240 -40.43 6.01 -5.28
C ARG A 240 -38.91 6.08 -5.35
N GLN A 241 -38.40 6.67 -6.42
CA GLN A 241 -37.00 7.02 -6.52
C GLN A 241 -36.73 8.35 -5.82
N ILE A 242 -35.68 8.36 -5.00
CA ILE A 242 -35.24 9.51 -4.22
C ILE A 242 -33.76 9.73 -4.54
N PRO A 243 -33.41 10.84 -5.20
CA PRO A 243 -32.02 11.21 -5.46
C PRO A 243 -31.20 11.29 -4.17
N LEU A 244 -29.92 10.89 -4.21
CA LEU A 244 -29.05 10.86 -3.04
C LEU A 244 -28.70 12.26 -2.50
N ASP A 245 -28.89 13.31 -3.29
CA ASP A 245 -28.61 14.70 -2.93
C ASP A 245 -29.71 15.38 -2.09
N GLN A 246 -30.88 14.73 -1.92
CA GLN A 246 -32.03 15.26 -1.15
C GLN A 246 -31.96 15.01 0.36
#